data_AF-A0AAN5ALJ0-F1
#
_entry.id   AF-A0AAN5ALJ0-F1
#
_cell.length_a   1.000
_cell.length_b   1.000
_cell.length_c   1.000
_cell.angle_alpha   90.00
_cell.angle_beta   90.00
_cell.angle_gamma   90.00
#
_symmetry.space_group_name_H-M   'P 1'
#
loop_
_entity.id
_entity.type
_entity.pdbx_description
1 polymer ?
#
loop_
_entity_poly.entity_id
_entity_poly.type
_entity_poly.pdbx_seq_one_letter_code
_entity_poly.pdbx_strand_id
1 'polypeptide(L)'
;MKRIKEVNWTILLVTFLAIFGITFMLLMAKNPIFQSEEGHYTSSLWSEYGALMAGVVGPVFSLVGFVLIFETIKWQKRIFERQQFETKFFELLKIHRENVNQMSHRDPMLSSGEFIHGRAVFILLHRQCLKLSEQVRDLIPQEEHQDPKIYQEKVLDIAFLCFYFGVSEQSVFGLKPLLERRLGNRLSENVLESLLALKSQYDPDVAFYTGHQSKLSNYFRHLFHTLQFVEVAKFLKEEERTSYIQMLQAQLTTYEQAMMFYFSLSTLGRSWKEKNWIETHGLVRSMPPWFLSWVNPADFYQINYEYHRL
;
A
#
# COMPACT_ATOMS: atom_id res chain seq x y z
N MET A 1 0.21 -23.07 -17.76
CA MET A 1 0.23 -24.26 -16.90
C MET A 1 -1.14 -24.40 -16.24
N LYS A 2 -1.91 -25.45 -16.56
CA LYS A 2 -3.26 -25.66 -16.02
C LYS A 2 -3.20 -25.76 -14.49
N ARG A 3 -3.90 -24.89 -13.77
CA ARG A 3 -4.16 -25.04 -12.32
C ARG A 3 -4.86 -26.38 -12.12
N ILE A 4 -4.13 -27.37 -11.62
CA ILE A 4 -4.75 -28.54 -11.01
C ILE A 4 -5.48 -27.99 -9.78
N LYS A 5 -6.82 -27.95 -9.81
CA LYS A 5 -7.62 -27.64 -8.63
C LYS A 5 -7.23 -28.67 -7.58
N GLU A 6 -6.65 -28.22 -6.47
CA GLU A 6 -6.45 -29.07 -5.30
C GLU A 6 -7.79 -29.72 -4.95
N VAL A 7 -7.80 -31.04 -4.99
CA VAL A 7 -8.98 -31.84 -4.68
C VAL A 7 -9.29 -31.65 -3.20
N ASN A 8 -10.49 -31.16 -2.88
CA ASN A 8 -10.89 -30.98 -1.50
C ASN A 8 -11.30 -32.34 -0.91
N TRP A 9 -10.34 -32.98 -0.23
CA TRP A 9 -10.52 -34.28 0.44
C TRP A 9 -11.72 -34.33 1.39
N THR A 10 -12.06 -33.21 2.03
CA THR A 10 -13.22 -33.13 2.91
C THR A 10 -14.53 -33.27 2.13
N ILE A 11 -14.61 -32.66 0.94
CA ILE A 11 -15.79 -32.77 0.05
C ILE A 11 -15.91 -34.20 -0.48
N LEU A 12 -14.79 -34.85 -0.84
CA LEU A 12 -14.81 -36.24 -1.26
C LEU A 12 -15.29 -37.17 -0.15
N LEU A 13 -14.79 -36.99 1.07
CA LEU A 13 -15.20 -37.76 2.24
C LEU A 13 -16.68 -37.61 2.54
N VAL A 14 -17.19 -36.37 2.56
CA VAL A 14 -18.62 -36.10 2.79
C VAL A 14 -19.48 -36.74 1.70
N THR A 15 -19.06 -36.63 0.44
CA THR A 15 -19.77 -37.23 -0.71
C THR A 15 -19.82 -38.74 -0.58
N PHE A 16 -18.70 -39.36 -0.22
CA PHE A 16 -18.61 -40.81 0.01
C PHE A 16 -19.53 -41.27 1.15
N LEU A 17 -19.50 -40.60 2.31
CA LEU A 17 -20.34 -40.95 3.46
C LEU A 17 -21.83 -40.81 3.15
N ALA A 18 -22.21 -39.77 2.40
CA ALA A 18 -23.59 -39.58 1.96
C ALA A 18 -24.04 -40.70 1.01
N ILE A 19 -23.22 -41.07 0.02
CA ILE A 19 -23.51 -42.17 -0.91
C ILE A 19 -23.59 -43.50 -0.16
N PHE A 20 -22.67 -43.75 0.78
CA PHE A 20 -22.69 -44.94 1.62
C PHE A 20 -23.99 -45.04 2.42
N GLY A 21 -24.40 -43.96 3.09
CA GLY A 21 -25.66 -43.91 3.85
C GLY A 21 -26.88 -44.21 2.98
N ILE A 22 -26.96 -43.60 1.78
CA ILE A 22 -28.06 -43.82 0.82
C ILE A 22 -28.05 -45.26 0.29
N THR A 23 -26.88 -45.77 -0.09
CA THR A 23 -26.73 -47.13 -0.62
C THR A 23 -27.11 -48.16 0.43
N PHE A 24 -26.68 -47.96 1.69
CA PHE A 24 -27.04 -48.82 2.80
C PHE A 24 -28.55 -48.85 3.05
N MET A 25 -29.23 -47.70 3.02
CA MET A 25 -30.69 -47.63 3.09
C MET A 25 -31.36 -48.45 1.99
N LEU A 26 -30.94 -48.26 0.73
CA LEU A 26 -31.52 -48.96 -0.43
C LEU A 26 -31.27 -50.47 -0.39
N LEU A 27 -30.09 -50.91 0.07
CA LEU A 27 -29.77 -52.33 0.22
C LEU A 27 -30.59 -52.98 1.32
N MET A 28 -30.73 -52.32 2.48
CA MET A 28 -31.52 -52.85 3.60
C MET A 28 -33.02 -52.90 3.29
N ALA A 29 -33.55 -51.92 2.54
CA ALA A 29 -34.94 -51.94 2.09
C ALA A 29 -35.26 -53.14 1.16
N LYS A 30 -34.24 -53.69 0.48
CA LYS A 30 -34.37 -54.88 -0.37
C LYS A 30 -34.07 -56.20 0.35
N ASN A 31 -33.67 -56.15 1.63
CA ASN A 31 -33.31 -57.35 2.38
C ASN A 31 -34.58 -58.14 2.76
N PRO A 32 -34.60 -59.48 2.57
CA PRO A 32 -35.75 -60.34 2.92
C PRO A 32 -36.25 -60.18 4.36
N ILE A 33 -35.37 -59.83 5.30
CA ILE A 33 -35.71 -59.61 6.72
C ILE A 33 -36.75 -58.50 6.89
N PHE A 34 -36.76 -57.49 6.00
CA PHE A 34 -37.68 -56.36 6.03
C PHE A 34 -38.77 -56.45 4.95
N GLN A 35 -38.88 -57.59 4.24
CA GLN A 35 -39.94 -57.85 3.27
C GLN A 35 -41.03 -58.71 3.92
N SER A 36 -42.30 -58.33 3.76
CA SER A 36 -43.43 -59.13 4.27
C SER A 36 -43.61 -60.40 3.44
N GLU A 37 -43.85 -61.56 4.06
CA GLU A 37 -44.04 -62.84 3.35
C GLU A 37 -45.31 -62.90 2.47
N GLU A 38 -46.28 -61.98 2.57
CA GLU A 38 -47.52 -62.05 1.77
C GLU A 38 -48.07 -60.67 1.31
N GLY A 39 -47.21 -59.71 0.99
CA GLY A 39 -47.62 -58.41 0.40
C GLY A 39 -48.37 -57.45 1.34
N HIS A 40 -48.63 -57.85 2.59
CA HIS A 40 -49.13 -56.97 3.64
C HIS A 40 -47.96 -56.43 4.47
N TYR A 41 -47.52 -55.22 4.15
CA TYR A 41 -46.57 -54.49 5.00
C TYR A 41 -47.21 -54.25 6.38
N THR A 42 -46.78 -54.99 7.40
CA THR A 42 -47.17 -54.74 8.78
C THR A 42 -46.49 -53.48 9.30
N SER A 43 -47.21 -52.65 10.05
CA SER A 43 -46.69 -51.42 10.65
C SER A 43 -45.47 -51.65 11.57
N SER A 44 -45.30 -52.88 12.09
CA SER A 44 -44.17 -53.26 12.93
C SER A 44 -42.86 -53.37 12.16
N LEU A 45 -42.84 -54.01 10.98
CA LEU A 45 -41.62 -54.17 10.16
C LEU A 45 -41.05 -52.82 9.70
N TRP A 46 -41.91 -51.89 9.31
CA TRP A 46 -41.48 -50.53 8.96
C TRP A 46 -40.95 -49.73 10.15
N SER A 47 -41.48 -49.98 11.36
CA SER A 47 -41.00 -49.38 12.60
C SER A 47 -39.58 -49.88 12.93
N GLU A 48 -39.35 -51.18 12.83
CA GLU A 48 -38.03 -51.80 13.06
C GLU A 48 -36.99 -51.37 12.01
N TYR A 49 -37.38 -51.33 10.74
CA TYR A 49 -36.54 -50.77 9.67
C TYR A 49 -36.18 -49.31 9.97
N GLY A 50 -37.17 -48.49 10.33
CA GLY A 50 -36.97 -47.09 10.71
C GLY A 50 -36.00 -46.94 11.89
N ALA A 51 -36.10 -47.81 12.90
CA ALA A 51 -35.19 -47.81 14.05
C ALA A 51 -33.75 -48.17 13.66
N LEU A 52 -33.55 -49.18 12.80
CA LEU A 52 -32.21 -49.53 12.29
C LEU A 52 -31.61 -48.39 11.47
N MET A 53 -32.40 -47.78 10.58
CA MET A 53 -31.94 -46.63 9.79
C MET A 53 -31.61 -45.44 10.70
N ALA A 54 -32.47 -45.13 11.68
CA ALA A 54 -32.19 -44.08 12.65
C ALA A 54 -30.89 -44.36 13.43
N GLY A 55 -30.62 -45.61 13.80
CA GLY A 55 -29.43 -46.00 14.55
C GLY A 55 -28.12 -46.03 13.75
N VAL A 56 -28.16 -46.39 12.46
CA VAL A 56 -26.95 -46.52 11.62
C VAL A 56 -26.78 -45.32 10.71
N VAL A 57 -27.83 -44.96 9.98
CA VAL A 57 -27.81 -43.91 8.98
C VAL A 57 -27.89 -42.53 9.63
N GLY A 58 -28.67 -42.38 10.72
CA GLY A 58 -28.76 -41.16 11.50
C GLY A 58 -27.39 -40.59 11.93
N PRO A 59 -26.52 -41.37 12.60
CA PRO A 59 -25.18 -40.94 12.95
C PRO A 59 -24.29 -40.59 11.75
N VAL A 60 -24.36 -41.35 10.65
CA VAL A 60 -23.59 -41.07 9.42
C VAL A 60 -23.98 -39.71 8.85
N PHE A 61 -25.29 -39.44 8.71
CA PHE A 61 -25.77 -38.14 8.22
C PHE A 61 -25.51 -37.01 9.21
N SER A 62 -25.56 -37.27 10.51
CA SER A 62 -25.21 -36.29 11.55
C SER A 62 -23.73 -35.90 11.47
N LEU A 63 -22.83 -36.87 11.25
CA LEU A 63 -21.41 -36.63 11.03
C LEU A 63 -21.17 -35.85 9.74
N VAL A 64 -21.86 -36.21 8.65
CA VAL A 64 -21.82 -35.45 7.38
C VAL A 64 -22.24 -33.99 7.60
N GLY A 65 -23.37 -33.77 8.28
CA GLY A 65 -23.86 -32.42 8.61
C GLY A 65 -22.87 -31.63 9.45
N PHE A 66 -22.30 -32.26 10.48
CA PHE A 66 -21.27 -31.64 11.32
C PHE A 66 -20.04 -31.21 10.52
N VAL A 67 -19.50 -32.09 9.66
CA VAL A 67 -18.33 -31.79 8.82
C VAL A 67 -18.63 -30.65 7.85
N LEU A 68 -19.83 -30.65 7.23
CA LEU A 68 -20.27 -29.57 6.34
C LEU A 68 -20.37 -28.22 7.06
N ILE A 69 -20.96 -28.19 8.26
CA ILE A 69 -21.05 -26.98 9.08
C ILE A 69 -19.64 -26.51 9.47
N PHE A 70 -18.75 -27.42 9.88
CA PHE A 70 -17.38 -27.09 10.25
C PHE A 70 -16.58 -26.48 9.09
N GLU A 71 -16.68 -27.05 7.88
CA GLU A 71 -16.08 -26.48 6.67
C GLU A 71 -16.71 -25.13 6.30
N THR A 72 -18.02 -24.99 6.49
CA THR A 72 -18.73 -23.72 6.29
C THR A 72 -18.19 -22.63 7.22
N ILE A 73 -17.99 -22.94 8.51
CA ILE A 73 -17.43 -22.00 9.50
C ILE A 73 -16.00 -21.59 9.12
N LYS A 74 -15.15 -22.53 8.68
CA LYS A 74 -13.80 -22.20 8.20
C LYS A 74 -13.83 -21.26 7.00
N TRP A 75 -14.71 -21.51 6.04
CA TRP A 75 -14.87 -20.67 4.85
C TRP A 75 -15.40 -19.28 5.22
N GLN A 76 -16.40 -19.22 6.10
CA GLN A 76 -16.93 -17.96 6.64
C GLN A 76 -15.84 -17.14 7.35
N LYS A 77 -15.00 -17.78 8.17
CA LYS A 77 -13.87 -17.10 8.84
C LYS A 77 -12.92 -16.45 7.82
N ARG A 78 -12.56 -17.14 6.74
CA ARG A 78 -11.70 -16.59 5.68
C ARG A 78 -12.34 -15.42 4.95
N ILE A 79 -13.64 -15.51 4.65
CA ILE A 79 -14.39 -14.39 4.05
C ILE A 79 -14.42 -13.20 4.99
N PHE A 80 -14.69 -13.44 6.26
CA PHE A 80 -14.75 -12.41 7.27
C PHE A 80 -13.39 -11.70 7.44
N GLU A 81 -12.29 -12.46 7.53
CA GLU A 81 -10.94 -11.90 7.58
C GLU A 81 -10.64 -11.01 6.35
N ARG A 82 -11.04 -11.46 5.17
CA ARG A 82 -10.91 -10.68 3.93
C ARG A 82 -11.77 -9.42 3.93
N GLN A 83 -13.04 -9.52 4.32
CA GLN A 83 -13.94 -8.36 4.41
C GLN A 83 -13.44 -7.33 5.43
N GLN A 84 -12.94 -7.78 6.58
CA GLN A 84 -12.33 -6.89 7.58
C GLN A 84 -11.08 -6.21 7.03
N PHE A 85 -10.24 -6.94 6.30
CA PHE A 85 -9.08 -6.38 5.64
C PHE A 85 -9.48 -5.32 4.61
N GLU A 86 -10.42 -5.64 3.71
CA GLU A 86 -10.90 -4.73 2.67
C GLU A 86 -11.52 -3.47 3.28
N THR A 87 -12.36 -3.62 4.31
CA THR A 87 -12.95 -2.48 5.03
C THR A 87 -11.87 -1.57 5.60
N LYS A 88 -10.86 -2.13 6.28
CA LYS A 88 -9.73 -1.35 6.82
C LYS A 88 -8.90 -0.70 5.71
N PHE A 89 -8.65 -1.42 4.62
CA PHE A 89 -7.90 -0.90 3.47
C PHE A 89 -8.61 0.31 2.84
N PHE A 90 -9.92 0.21 2.56
CA PHE A 90 -10.68 1.31 1.98
C PHE A 90 -10.81 2.50 2.93
N GLU A 91 -10.87 2.28 4.24
CA GLU A 91 -10.81 3.37 5.22
C GLU A 91 -9.45 4.05 5.23
N LEU A 92 -8.34 3.31 5.14
CA LEU A 92 -7.00 3.89 4.97
C LEU A 92 -6.92 4.71 3.67
N LEU A 93 -7.47 4.24 2.55
CA LEU A 93 -7.52 5.04 1.31
C LEU A 93 -8.34 6.32 1.48
N LYS A 94 -9.45 6.27 2.23
CA LYS A 94 -10.26 7.43 2.55
C LYS A 94 -9.49 8.43 3.42
N ILE A 95 -8.83 7.99 4.48
CA ILE A 95 -8.00 8.83 5.35
C ILE A 95 -6.85 9.44 4.55
N HIS A 96 -6.23 8.70 3.64
CA HIS A 96 -5.19 9.23 2.77
C HIS A 96 -5.70 10.39 1.90
N ARG A 97 -6.87 10.23 1.26
CA ARG A 97 -7.51 11.32 0.49
C ARG A 97 -7.87 12.51 1.38
N GLU A 98 -8.35 12.26 2.59
CA GLU A 98 -8.67 13.31 3.56
C GLU A 98 -7.42 14.09 3.97
N ASN A 99 -6.31 13.41 4.27
CA ASN A 99 -5.03 14.04 4.57
C ASN A 99 -4.56 14.95 3.43
N VAL A 100 -4.76 14.53 2.17
CA VAL A 100 -4.44 15.34 0.99
C VAL A 100 -5.40 16.54 0.89
N ASN A 101 -6.70 16.34 1.05
CA ASN A 101 -7.72 17.39 0.95
C ASN A 101 -7.57 18.47 2.03
N GLN A 102 -7.15 18.09 3.24
CA GLN A 102 -6.91 19.00 4.34
C GLN A 102 -5.61 19.81 4.20
N MET A 103 -4.75 19.48 3.23
CA MET A 103 -3.54 20.27 3.01
C MET A 103 -3.90 21.67 2.55
N SER A 104 -3.23 22.65 3.14
CA SER A 104 -3.29 24.04 2.71
C SER A 104 -1.92 24.70 2.82
N HIS A 105 -1.58 25.54 1.85
CA HIS A 105 -0.33 26.31 1.89
C HIS A 105 -0.45 27.59 1.06
N ARG A 106 0.27 28.64 1.46
CA ARG A 106 0.37 29.90 0.72
C ARG A 106 1.55 29.81 -0.24
N ASP A 107 1.40 30.30 -1.46
CA ASP A 107 2.51 30.36 -2.40
C ASP A 107 3.46 31.53 -2.02
N PRO A 108 4.72 31.28 -1.65
CA PRO A 108 5.67 32.34 -1.30
C PRO A 108 6.03 33.22 -2.50
N MET A 109 5.67 32.83 -3.73
CA MET A 109 5.87 33.61 -4.95
C MET A 109 4.70 34.55 -5.28
N LEU A 110 3.58 34.48 -4.56
CA LEU A 110 2.41 35.32 -4.82
C LEU A 110 2.25 36.36 -3.70
N SER A 111 1.96 37.60 -4.09
CA SER A 111 1.66 38.69 -3.15
C SER A 111 0.27 38.58 -2.53
N SER A 112 -0.65 37.80 -3.11
CA SER A 112 -2.02 37.66 -2.59
C SER A 112 -2.08 37.02 -1.20
N GLY A 113 -1.11 36.15 -0.89
CA GLY A 113 -1.09 35.41 0.37
C GLY A 113 -2.25 34.41 0.53
N GLU A 114 -2.97 34.10 -0.54
CA GLU A 114 -4.10 33.17 -0.51
C GLU A 114 -3.67 31.73 -0.28
N PHE A 115 -4.50 30.97 0.43
CA PHE A 115 -4.28 29.55 0.65
C PHE A 115 -4.70 28.73 -0.58
N ILE A 116 -3.76 27.93 -1.06
CA ILE A 116 -4.01 26.84 -2.00
C ILE A 116 -4.36 25.61 -1.19
N HIS A 117 -5.34 24.83 -1.66
CA HIS A 117 -5.89 23.69 -0.93
C HIS A 117 -5.80 22.37 -1.71
N GLY A 118 -5.79 21.26 -0.97
CA GLY A 118 -5.92 19.93 -1.53
C GLY A 118 -4.78 19.54 -2.47
N ARG A 119 -5.12 18.87 -3.57
CA ARG A 119 -4.15 18.40 -4.58
C ARG A 119 -3.32 19.51 -5.21
N ALA A 120 -3.86 20.73 -5.32
CA ALA A 120 -3.12 21.86 -5.89
C ALA A 120 -1.88 22.24 -5.04
N VAL A 121 -1.88 21.91 -3.75
CA VAL A 121 -0.71 22.09 -2.88
C VAL A 121 0.48 21.29 -3.41
N PHE A 122 0.29 20.05 -3.89
CA PHE A 122 1.39 19.24 -4.42
C PHE A 122 2.04 19.82 -5.68
N ILE A 123 1.28 20.58 -6.48
CA ILE A 123 1.82 21.32 -7.64
C ILE A 123 2.78 22.40 -7.16
N LEU A 124 2.37 23.15 -6.12
CA LEU A 124 3.20 24.17 -5.48
C LEU A 124 4.45 23.55 -4.83
N LEU A 125 4.27 22.45 -4.08
CA LEU A 125 5.39 21.74 -3.44
C LEU A 125 6.42 21.26 -4.47
N HIS A 126 5.95 20.71 -5.59
CA HIS A 126 6.82 20.29 -6.68
C HIS A 126 7.61 21.46 -7.27
N ARG A 127 6.96 22.60 -7.55
CA ARG A 127 7.65 23.81 -8.02
C ARG A 127 8.69 24.30 -7.01
N GLN A 128 8.37 24.29 -5.72
CA GLN A 128 9.31 24.68 -4.66
C GLN A 128 10.50 23.73 -4.58
N CYS A 129 10.28 22.41 -4.64
CA CYS A 129 11.38 21.42 -4.67
C CYS A 129 12.28 21.63 -5.89
N LEU A 130 11.71 21.87 -7.08
CA LEU A 130 12.51 22.11 -8.28
C LEU A 130 13.38 23.35 -8.14
N LYS A 131 12.78 24.49 -7.79
CA LYS A 131 13.49 25.75 -7.60
C LYS A 131 14.59 25.61 -6.55
N LEU A 132 14.28 24.97 -5.43
CA LEU A 132 15.24 24.76 -4.37
C LEU A 132 16.38 23.83 -4.81
N SER A 133 16.09 22.79 -5.58
CA SER A 133 17.09 21.88 -6.12
C SER A 133 18.05 22.57 -7.09
N GLU A 134 17.55 23.49 -7.91
CA GLU A 134 18.36 24.32 -8.81
C GLU A 134 19.24 25.30 -8.01
N GLN A 135 18.66 26.00 -7.02
CA GLN A 135 19.42 26.89 -6.14
C GLN A 135 20.54 26.17 -5.38
N VAL A 136 20.26 24.97 -4.86
CA VAL A 136 21.26 24.16 -4.16
C VAL A 136 22.34 23.66 -5.12
N ARG A 137 21.97 23.27 -6.35
CA ARG A 137 22.90 22.87 -7.40
C ARG A 137 23.87 23.99 -7.75
N ASP A 138 23.37 25.22 -7.90
CA ASP A 138 24.18 26.38 -8.27
C ASP A 138 25.19 26.77 -7.16
N LEU A 139 24.93 26.37 -5.91
CA LEU A 139 25.80 26.62 -4.75
C LEU A 139 26.78 25.49 -4.46
N ILE A 140 26.57 24.28 -5.01
CA ILE A 140 27.40 23.11 -4.75
C ILE A 140 28.12 22.73 -6.05
N PRO A 141 29.45 22.95 -6.14
CA PRO A 141 30.20 22.57 -7.32
C PRO A 141 30.22 21.04 -7.48
N GLN A 142 30.09 20.58 -8.72
CA GLN A 142 30.35 19.20 -9.08
C GLN A 142 31.87 18.99 -9.22
N GLU A 143 32.39 17.93 -8.61
CA GLU A 143 33.82 17.58 -8.71
C GLU A 143 34.14 16.96 -10.08
N GLU A 144 35.35 17.19 -10.60
CA GLU A 144 35.78 16.92 -11.99
C GLU A 144 35.67 15.44 -12.44
N HIS A 145 35.46 14.51 -11.51
CA HIS A 145 35.26 13.07 -11.77
C HIS A 145 34.10 12.45 -10.98
N GLN A 146 33.21 13.28 -10.41
CA GLN A 146 32.09 12.75 -9.64
C GLN A 146 31.03 12.18 -10.57
N ASP A 147 30.60 10.94 -10.28
CA ASP A 147 29.46 10.31 -10.93
C ASP A 147 28.24 11.27 -10.90
N PRO A 148 27.66 11.63 -12.07
CA PRO A 148 26.51 12.51 -12.15
C PRO A 148 25.35 12.07 -11.24
N LYS A 149 25.11 10.76 -11.12
CA LYS A 149 24.04 10.23 -10.28
C LYS A 149 24.30 10.53 -8.80
N ILE A 150 25.53 10.33 -8.33
CA ILE A 150 25.91 10.61 -6.93
C ILE A 150 25.79 12.10 -6.62
N TYR A 151 26.23 12.96 -7.54
CA TYR A 151 26.08 14.40 -7.42
C TYR A 151 24.60 14.82 -7.35
N GLN A 152 23.77 14.32 -8.27
CA GLN A 152 22.33 14.57 -8.29
C GLN A 152 21.66 14.09 -6.99
N GLU A 153 21.94 12.86 -6.53
CA GLU A 153 21.42 12.32 -5.26
C GLU A 153 21.76 13.22 -4.07
N LYS A 154 23.00 13.72 -4.01
CA LYS A 154 23.47 14.64 -2.96
C LYS A 154 22.71 15.97 -2.99
N VAL A 155 22.61 16.60 -4.16
CA VAL A 155 21.88 17.87 -4.35
C VAL A 155 20.41 17.70 -3.98
N LEU A 156 19.77 16.62 -4.43
CA LEU A 156 18.36 16.33 -4.14
C LEU A 156 18.10 16.07 -2.66
N ASP A 157 18.96 15.32 -1.97
CA ASP A 157 18.84 15.08 -0.53
C ASP A 157 18.96 16.40 0.26
N ILE A 158 19.93 17.26 -0.07
CA ILE A 158 20.11 18.57 0.58
C ILE A 158 18.90 19.47 0.32
N ALA A 159 18.48 19.60 -0.95
CA ALA A 159 17.31 20.39 -1.31
C ALA A 159 16.07 19.88 -0.59
N PHE A 160 15.83 18.57 -0.56
CA PHE A 160 14.66 18.02 0.10
C PHE A 160 14.70 18.22 1.62
N LEU A 161 15.87 18.16 2.28
CA LEU A 161 16.01 18.49 3.70
C LEU A 161 15.65 19.96 3.97
N CYS A 162 16.17 20.89 3.17
CA CYS A 162 15.82 22.31 3.27
C CYS A 162 14.33 22.55 3.03
N PHE A 163 13.73 21.87 2.05
CA PHE A 163 12.29 21.94 1.75
C PHE A 163 11.43 21.37 2.88
N TYR A 164 11.85 20.25 3.45
CA TYR A 164 11.09 19.54 4.46
C TYR A 164 11.09 20.27 5.80
N PHE A 165 12.28 20.65 6.30
CA PHE A 165 12.41 21.35 7.57
C PHE A 165 12.14 22.86 7.47
N GLY A 166 12.31 23.44 6.28
CA GLY A 166 12.30 24.88 6.08
C GLY A 166 13.66 25.50 6.31
N VAL A 167 13.81 26.73 5.82
CA VAL A 167 15.00 27.58 6.01
C VAL A 167 14.56 28.90 6.61
N SER A 168 14.35 28.88 7.92
CA SER A 168 14.00 30.01 8.77
C SER A 168 14.94 30.06 9.97
N GLU A 169 15.04 31.20 10.65
CA GLU A 169 15.90 31.37 11.82
C GLU A 169 15.75 30.25 12.86
N GLN A 170 14.52 29.77 13.07
CA GLN A 170 14.21 28.69 14.01
C GLN A 170 14.58 27.30 13.48
N SER A 171 14.27 27.00 12.22
CA SER A 171 14.47 25.65 11.64
C SER A 171 15.94 25.35 11.34
N VAL A 172 16.74 26.39 11.08
CA VAL A 172 18.16 26.28 10.77
C VAL A 172 18.97 25.63 11.88
N PHE A 173 18.57 25.79 13.15
CA PHE A 173 19.22 25.13 14.28
C PHE A 173 19.25 23.60 14.14
N GLY A 174 18.12 23.00 13.72
CA GLY A 174 18.03 21.55 13.50
C GLY A 174 18.55 21.11 12.13
N LEU A 175 18.45 21.97 11.12
CA LEU A 175 18.87 21.67 9.75
C LEU A 175 20.40 21.74 9.58
N LYS A 176 21.08 22.69 10.24
CA LYS A 176 22.53 22.93 10.08
C LYS A 176 23.37 21.67 10.31
N PRO A 177 23.22 20.91 11.42
CA PRO A 177 23.98 19.67 11.62
C PRO A 177 23.75 18.61 10.53
N LEU A 178 22.54 18.54 9.96
CA LEU A 178 22.22 17.60 8.89
C LEU A 178 22.93 17.96 7.59
N LEU A 179 23.06 19.25 7.29
CA LEU A 179 23.79 19.74 6.11
C LEU A 179 25.30 19.62 6.30
N GLU A 180 25.84 19.99 7.47
CA GLU A 180 27.26 19.88 7.79
C GLU A 180 27.80 18.46 7.61
N ARG A 181 27.01 17.45 7.99
CA ARG A 181 27.36 16.04 7.76
C ARG A 181 27.52 15.68 6.27
N ARG A 182 26.91 16.43 5.35
CA ARG A 182 26.88 16.15 3.90
C ARG A 182 27.79 17.05 3.08
N LEU A 183 27.95 18.29 3.52
CA LEU A 183 28.64 19.35 2.78
C LEU A 183 29.91 19.85 3.47
N GLY A 184 30.07 19.59 4.77
CA GLY A 184 31.03 20.30 5.61
C GLY A 184 30.57 21.73 5.92
N ASN A 185 31.20 22.34 6.92
CA ASN A 185 30.71 23.59 7.54
C ASN A 185 30.58 24.75 6.54
N ARG A 186 31.63 25.01 5.75
CA ARG A 186 31.67 26.18 4.83
C ARG A 186 30.55 26.16 3.79
N LEU A 187 30.32 25.01 3.15
CA LEU A 187 29.29 24.90 2.12
C LEU A 187 27.88 24.90 2.73
N SER A 188 27.70 24.27 3.89
CA SER A 188 26.43 24.33 4.62
C SER A 188 26.04 25.75 5.00
N GLU A 189 26.99 26.55 5.50
CA GLU A 189 26.76 27.95 5.86
C GLU A 189 26.37 28.77 4.63
N ASN A 190 27.10 28.63 3.51
CA ASN A 190 26.77 29.32 2.26
C ASN A 190 25.36 28.99 1.75
N VAL A 191 24.96 27.71 1.79
CA VAL A 191 23.61 27.27 1.39
C VAL A 191 22.56 27.88 2.31
N LEU A 192 22.76 27.81 3.62
CA LEU A 192 21.79 28.33 4.58
C LEU A 192 21.64 29.85 4.47
N GLU A 193 22.74 30.61 4.42
CA GLU A 193 22.71 32.07 4.29
C GLU A 193 22.00 32.51 3.00
N SER A 194 22.33 31.87 1.87
CA SER A 194 21.70 32.16 0.57
C SER A 194 20.19 31.93 0.58
N LEU A 195 19.73 30.87 1.27
CA LEU A 195 18.32 30.51 1.33
C LEU A 195 17.54 31.28 2.41
N LEU A 196 18.16 31.62 3.55
CA LEU A 196 17.57 32.45 4.62
C LEU A 196 17.25 33.88 4.13
N ALA A 197 18.07 34.41 3.22
CA ALA A 197 17.89 35.72 2.64
C ALA A 197 16.60 35.83 1.81
N LEU A 198 16.04 34.70 1.37
CA LEU A 198 14.82 34.67 0.57
C LEU A 198 13.59 34.83 1.47
N LYS A 199 12.80 35.86 1.19
CA LYS A 199 11.53 36.14 1.87
C LYS A 199 10.34 35.89 0.95
N SER A 200 9.20 35.59 1.56
CA SER A 200 7.95 35.44 0.81
C SER A 200 7.48 36.77 0.22
N GLN A 201 6.78 36.75 -0.90
CA GLN A 201 6.23 37.97 -1.51
C GLN A 201 5.03 38.54 -0.76
N TYR A 202 4.28 37.70 -0.04
CA TYR A 202 3.11 38.15 0.73
C TYR A 202 3.47 38.74 2.09
N ASP A 203 4.62 38.36 2.66
CA ASP A 203 5.08 38.83 3.98
C ASP A 203 6.62 38.74 4.09
N PRO A 204 7.34 39.88 4.15
CA PRO A 204 8.81 39.90 4.28
C PRO A 204 9.36 39.27 5.57
N ASP A 205 8.55 39.18 6.63
CA ASP A 205 8.98 38.54 7.88
C ASP A 205 8.90 37.01 7.81
N VAL A 206 8.21 36.49 6.79
CA VAL A 206 8.08 35.06 6.54
C VAL A 206 9.14 34.59 5.55
N ALA A 207 9.92 33.59 5.95
CA ALA A 207 10.90 32.94 5.09
C ALA A 207 10.23 32.35 3.83
N PHE A 208 10.92 32.39 2.70
CA PHE A 208 10.41 31.83 1.44
C PHE A 208 10.16 30.32 1.56
N TYR A 209 11.09 29.60 2.21
CA TYR A 209 10.96 28.17 2.48
C TYR A 209 10.56 27.93 3.94
N THR A 210 9.26 27.94 4.22
CA THR A 210 8.73 27.79 5.59
C THR A 210 8.81 26.37 6.15
N GLY A 211 9.11 25.39 5.31
CA GLY A 211 9.12 23.98 5.68
C GLY A 211 7.75 23.30 5.56
N HIS A 212 7.78 21.99 5.32
CA HIS A 212 6.60 21.16 5.04
C HIS A 212 6.50 19.92 5.92
N GLN A 213 7.38 19.78 6.91
CA GLN A 213 7.46 18.62 7.80
C GLN A 213 6.09 18.25 8.39
N SER A 214 5.34 19.20 8.96
CA SER A 214 4.05 18.89 9.61
C SER A 214 3.05 18.21 8.67
N LYS A 215 2.99 18.65 7.41
CA LYS A 215 2.08 18.11 6.39
C LYS A 215 2.61 16.81 5.81
N LEU A 216 3.86 16.82 5.35
CA LEU A 216 4.47 15.70 4.65
C LEU A 216 4.82 14.54 5.57
N SER A 217 5.18 14.80 6.83
CA SER A 217 5.35 13.73 7.85
C SER A 217 4.08 12.89 7.98
N ASN A 218 2.92 13.54 8.07
CA ASN A 218 1.66 12.82 8.22
C ASN A 218 1.34 12.03 6.94
N TYR A 219 1.47 12.69 5.79
CA TYR A 219 1.23 12.08 4.47
C TYR A 219 2.09 10.82 4.24
N PHE A 220 3.42 10.92 4.36
CA PHE A 220 4.32 9.80 4.09
C PHE A 220 4.18 8.67 5.13
N ARG A 221 3.97 8.99 6.41
CA ARG A 221 3.72 7.96 7.44
C ARG A 221 2.43 7.21 7.18
N HIS A 222 1.36 7.91 6.82
CA HIS A 222 0.09 7.27 6.51
C HIS A 222 0.21 6.38 5.26
N LEU A 223 0.88 6.87 4.20
CA LEU A 223 1.13 6.08 3.00
C LEU A 223 1.97 4.84 3.30
N PHE A 224 3.02 4.97 4.12
CA PHE A 224 3.87 3.86 4.56
C PHE A 224 3.06 2.79 5.29
N HIS A 225 2.22 3.18 6.26
CA HIS A 225 1.41 2.25 7.02
C HIS A 225 0.33 1.58 6.17
N THR A 226 -0.22 2.28 5.18
CA THR A 226 -1.20 1.69 4.26
C THR A 226 -0.54 0.63 3.37
N LEU A 227 0.65 0.91 2.84
CA LEU A 227 1.42 -0.05 2.07
C LEU A 227 1.86 -1.23 2.94
N GLN A 228 2.35 -0.96 4.15
CA GLN A 228 2.74 -1.98 5.13
C GLN A 228 1.56 -2.90 5.49
N PHE A 229 0.36 -2.35 5.67
CA PHE A 229 -0.85 -3.11 5.98
C PHE A 229 -1.17 -4.16 4.90
N VAL A 230 -0.98 -3.81 3.63
CA VAL A 230 -1.15 -4.73 2.50
C VAL A 230 -0.01 -5.76 2.45
N GLU A 231 1.23 -5.32 2.66
CA GLU A 231 2.44 -6.17 2.58
C GLU A 231 2.47 -7.28 3.64
N VAL A 232 2.04 -7.00 4.87
CA VAL A 232 2.07 -7.98 5.97
C VAL A 232 0.90 -8.96 5.96
N ALA A 233 -0.09 -8.77 5.08
CA ALA A 233 -1.29 -9.60 5.00
C ALA A 233 -0.99 -10.96 4.33
N LYS A 234 -0.53 -11.93 5.15
CA LYS A 234 -0.08 -13.26 4.71
C LYS A 234 -1.12 -14.09 3.95
N PHE A 235 -2.42 -13.81 4.12
CA PHE A 235 -3.49 -14.53 3.44
C PHE A 235 -3.72 -14.05 2.00
N LEU A 236 -3.14 -12.91 1.61
CA LEU A 236 -3.20 -12.41 0.24
C LEU A 236 -2.19 -13.12 -0.65
N LYS A 237 -2.64 -13.53 -1.82
CA LYS A 237 -1.75 -13.97 -2.90
C LYS A 237 -1.00 -12.77 -3.48
N GLU A 238 0.14 -13.01 -4.12
CA GLU A 238 0.95 -11.97 -4.77
C GLU A 238 0.12 -11.09 -5.72
N GLU A 239 -0.66 -11.71 -6.62
CA GLU A 239 -1.54 -10.99 -7.56
C GLU A 239 -2.53 -10.05 -6.86
N GLU A 240 -3.09 -10.50 -5.73
CA GLU A 240 -4.06 -9.72 -4.96
C GLU A 240 -3.36 -8.57 -4.23
N ARG A 241 -2.18 -8.84 -3.63
CA ARG A 241 -1.35 -7.82 -3.00
C ARG A 241 -0.98 -6.73 -3.98
N THR A 242 -0.49 -7.10 -5.17
CA THR A 242 -0.20 -6.16 -6.25
C THR A 242 -1.44 -5.34 -6.63
N SER A 243 -2.61 -5.97 -6.73
CA SER A 243 -3.86 -5.25 -7.03
C SER A 243 -4.20 -4.20 -5.97
N TYR A 244 -4.08 -4.50 -4.67
CA TYR A 244 -4.34 -3.52 -3.61
C TYR A 244 -3.33 -2.37 -3.62
N ILE A 245 -2.04 -2.67 -3.86
CA ILE A 245 -1.01 -1.64 -3.97
C ILE A 245 -1.27 -0.75 -5.17
N GLN A 246 -1.71 -1.30 -6.30
CA GLN A 246 -2.11 -0.52 -7.47
C GLN A 246 -3.34 0.37 -7.20
N MET A 247 -4.30 -0.09 -6.39
CA MET A 247 -5.43 0.74 -5.95
C MET A 247 -4.97 1.93 -5.11
N LEU A 248 -3.99 1.72 -4.23
CA LEU A 248 -3.35 2.81 -3.46
C LEU A 248 -2.61 3.78 -4.40
N GLN A 249 -1.79 3.25 -5.32
CA GLN A 249 -1.05 4.05 -6.30
C GLN A 249 -1.96 4.90 -7.18
N ALA A 250 -3.12 4.37 -7.58
CA ALA A 250 -4.10 5.11 -8.38
C ALA A 250 -4.65 6.36 -7.67
N GLN A 251 -4.46 6.49 -6.35
CA GLN A 251 -4.81 7.72 -5.63
C GLN A 251 -3.76 8.83 -5.85
N LEU A 252 -2.50 8.47 -6.13
CA LEU A 252 -1.37 9.38 -6.20
C LEU A 252 -1.30 10.08 -7.56
N THR A 253 -1.32 11.42 -7.54
CA THR A 253 -1.00 12.22 -8.73
C THR A 253 0.48 12.11 -9.10
N THR A 254 0.85 12.49 -10.33
CA THR A 254 2.26 12.57 -10.74
C THR A 254 3.06 13.53 -9.85
N TYR A 255 2.44 14.60 -9.32
CA TYR A 255 3.08 15.51 -8.37
C TYR A 255 3.34 14.85 -7.00
N GLU A 256 2.40 14.03 -6.51
CA GLU A 256 2.60 13.20 -5.32
C GLU A 256 3.69 12.13 -5.52
N GLN A 257 3.76 11.52 -6.71
CA GLN A 257 4.85 10.61 -7.07
C GLN A 257 6.20 11.32 -7.10
N ALA A 258 6.27 12.58 -7.56
CA ALA A 258 7.50 13.37 -7.48
C ALA A 258 7.89 13.66 -6.03
N MET A 259 6.93 13.94 -5.15
CA MET A 259 7.22 14.06 -3.72
C MET A 259 7.76 12.75 -3.14
N MET A 260 7.21 11.60 -3.55
CA MET A 260 7.73 10.28 -3.17
C MET A 260 9.17 10.06 -3.66
N PHE A 261 9.48 10.48 -4.89
CA PHE A 261 10.83 10.37 -5.46
C PHE A 261 11.85 11.18 -4.67
N TYR A 262 11.58 12.46 -4.39
CA TYR A 262 12.49 13.28 -3.59
C TYR A 262 12.64 12.70 -2.17
N PHE A 263 11.53 12.27 -1.57
CA PHE A 263 11.53 11.67 -0.23
C PHE A 263 12.36 10.39 -0.19
N SER A 264 12.24 9.50 -1.18
CA SER A 264 12.93 8.22 -1.22
C SER A 264 14.43 8.32 -1.50
N LEU A 265 14.88 9.38 -2.16
CA LEU A 265 16.29 9.72 -2.30
C LEU A 265 16.84 10.41 -1.05
N SER A 266 16.00 11.11 -0.31
CA SER A 266 16.40 11.74 0.94
C SER A 266 16.63 10.74 2.07
N THR A 267 17.41 11.16 3.07
CA THR A 267 17.57 10.35 4.29
C THR A 267 16.30 10.12 5.10
N LEU A 268 15.25 10.93 4.90
CA LEU A 268 13.95 10.76 5.55
C LEU A 268 13.21 9.52 5.01
N GLY A 269 13.48 9.13 3.77
CA GLY A 269 12.88 7.97 3.10
C GLY A 269 13.65 6.67 3.24
N ARG A 270 14.65 6.60 4.14
CA ARG A 270 15.52 5.41 4.28
C ARG A 270 14.74 4.10 4.47
N SER A 271 13.68 4.12 5.28
CA SER A 271 12.85 2.93 5.53
C SER A 271 12.16 2.40 4.27
N TRP A 272 11.86 3.27 3.30
CA TRP A 272 11.30 2.88 2.00
C TRP A 272 12.37 2.33 1.07
N LYS A 273 13.57 2.93 1.09
CA LYS A 273 14.73 2.48 0.32
C LYS A 273 15.18 1.09 0.76
N GLU A 274 15.26 0.84 2.07
CA GLU A 274 15.62 -0.48 2.63
C GLU A 274 14.64 -1.59 2.25
N LYS A 275 13.36 -1.26 2.03
CA LYS A 275 12.33 -2.20 1.59
C LYS A 275 12.25 -2.38 0.07
N ASN A 276 13.01 -1.59 -0.68
CA ASN A 276 12.95 -1.46 -2.12
C ASN A 276 11.52 -1.26 -2.69
N TRP A 277 10.66 -0.54 -1.96
CA TRP A 277 9.25 -0.43 -2.33
C TRP A 277 9.01 0.47 -3.55
N ILE A 278 9.89 1.45 -3.79
CA ILE A 278 9.79 2.30 -4.99
C ILE A 278 9.87 1.43 -6.25
N GLU A 279 10.85 0.53 -6.32
CA GLU A 279 11.04 -0.34 -7.48
C GLU A 279 10.05 -1.50 -7.51
N THR A 280 9.93 -2.23 -6.40
CA THR A 280 9.09 -3.45 -6.30
C THR A 280 7.64 -3.19 -6.68
N HIS A 281 7.12 -2.01 -6.34
CA HIS A 281 5.74 -1.64 -6.65
C HIS A 281 5.63 -0.65 -7.82
N GLY A 282 6.71 0.01 -8.24
CA GLY A 282 6.66 1.05 -9.26
C GLY A 282 5.94 2.30 -8.79
N LEU A 283 6.21 2.76 -7.56
CA LEU A 283 5.50 3.89 -6.92
C LEU A 283 5.68 5.24 -7.65
N VAL A 284 6.68 5.36 -8.52
CA VAL A 284 7.00 6.58 -9.27
C VAL A 284 6.90 6.39 -10.79
N ARG A 285 6.21 5.34 -11.24
CA ARG A 285 6.18 4.89 -12.64
C ARG A 285 5.50 5.87 -13.61
N SER A 286 4.68 6.79 -13.11
CA SER A 286 3.93 7.76 -13.94
C SER A 286 4.70 9.06 -14.17
N MET A 287 5.89 9.22 -13.59
CA MET A 287 6.69 10.43 -13.74
C MET A 287 7.40 10.45 -15.10
N PRO A 288 7.20 11.48 -15.95
CA PRO A 288 7.94 11.60 -17.19
C PRO A 288 9.41 12.02 -16.95
N PRO A 289 10.32 11.76 -17.90
CA PRO A 289 11.75 12.01 -17.71
C PRO A 289 12.09 13.50 -17.53
N TRP A 290 11.31 14.42 -18.12
CA TRP A 290 11.49 15.87 -17.99
C TRP A 290 10.82 16.47 -16.74
N PHE A 291 10.10 15.67 -15.94
CA PHE A 291 9.29 16.21 -14.84
C PHE A 291 10.12 16.90 -13.77
N LEU A 292 11.38 16.47 -13.59
CA LEU A 292 12.30 17.06 -12.61
C LEU A 292 13.31 18.03 -13.24
N SER A 293 13.05 18.50 -14.46
CA SER A 293 13.90 19.44 -15.23
C SER A 293 15.27 18.88 -15.61
N TRP A 294 16.15 18.65 -14.64
CA TRP A 294 17.57 18.31 -14.82
C TRP A 294 17.95 16.93 -14.27
N VAL A 295 16.96 16.17 -13.80
CA VAL A 295 17.10 14.81 -13.26
C VAL A 295 16.14 13.88 -13.99
N ASN A 296 16.63 12.77 -14.54
CA ASN A 296 15.77 11.73 -15.07
C ASN A 296 15.52 10.67 -13.99
N PRO A 297 14.26 10.42 -13.58
CA PRO A 297 13.94 9.40 -12.58
C PRO A 297 14.48 8.00 -12.91
N ALA A 298 14.58 7.65 -14.19
CA ALA A 298 15.07 6.35 -14.65
C ALA A 298 16.55 6.10 -14.34
N ASP A 299 17.33 7.15 -14.09
CA ASP A 299 18.73 7.03 -13.66
C ASP A 299 18.82 6.47 -12.21
N PHE A 300 17.75 6.62 -11.43
CA PHE A 300 17.71 6.26 -10.00
C PHE A 300 17.01 4.93 -9.75
N TYR A 301 15.88 4.68 -10.42
CA TYR A 301 15.02 3.53 -10.18
C TYR A 301 14.76 2.75 -11.47
N GLN A 302 15.08 1.45 -11.45
CA GLN A 302 14.90 0.56 -12.59
C GLN A 302 13.47 0.00 -12.59
N ILE A 303 12.53 0.77 -13.13
CA ILE A 303 11.11 0.42 -13.20
C ILE A 303 10.55 0.51 -14.62
N ASN A 304 9.45 -0.22 -14.85
CA ASN A 304 8.67 -0.09 -16.07
C ASN A 304 7.83 1.20 -16.01
N TYR A 305 8.43 2.32 -16.40
CA TYR A 305 7.72 3.59 -16.53
C TYR A 305 6.61 3.53 -17.58
N GLU A 306 5.52 4.25 -17.32
CA GLU A 306 4.33 4.22 -18.19
C GLU A 306 4.61 4.77 -19.60
N TYR A 307 5.55 5.73 -19.72
CA TYR A 307 5.95 6.30 -21.01
C TYR A 307 6.81 5.37 -21.86
N HIS A 308 7.35 4.26 -21.34
CA HIS A 308 8.05 3.25 -22.17
C HIS A 308 7.12 2.51 -23.13
N ARG A 309 5.80 2.66 -22.97
CA ARG A 309 4.76 1.99 -23.79
C ARG A 309 4.12 2.90 -24.83
N LEU A 310 4.51 4.18 -24.87
CA LEU A 310 4.02 5.18 -25.82
C LEU A 310 4.90 5.17 -27.08
#